data_AF-A0A9E2UDS8-F1
#
_entry.id   AF-A0A9E2UDS8-F1
#
_cell.length_a   1.000
_cell.length_b   1.000
_cell.length_c   1.000
_cell.angle_alpha   90.00
_cell.angle_beta   90.00
_cell.angle_gamma   90.00
#
_symmetry.space_group_name_H-M   'P 1'
#
loop_
_entity.id
_entity.type
_entity.pdbx_description
1 polymer ?
#
loop_
_entity_poly.entity_id
_entity_poly.type
_entity_poly.pdbx_seq_one_letter_code
_entity_poly.pdbx_strand_id
1 'polypeptide(L)'
;MKGFNLSEWAINHRPFIWFLMILFVAAGVLSYRELGREEDPSFSIKTMIVRTYWPGATIDDTMLQITDRIEKKLQETPSLYYL
;
A
#
# COMPACT_ATOMS: atom_id res chain seq x y z
N MET A 1 -21.20 18.86 -33.67
CA MET A 1 -20.08 18.18 -34.35
C MET A 1 -20.20 16.69 -34.08
N LYS A 2 -20.33 15.83 -35.09
CA LYS A 2 -20.29 14.37 -34.85
C LYS A 2 -18.89 14.03 -34.34
N GLY A 3 -18.80 13.52 -33.12
CA GLY A 3 -17.53 13.08 -32.52
C GLY A 3 -16.94 11.91 -33.30
N PHE A 4 -15.63 11.71 -33.15
CA PHE A 4 -14.93 10.58 -33.76
C PHE A 4 -15.52 9.26 -33.26
N ASN A 5 -15.92 8.39 -34.19
CA ASN A 5 -16.52 7.09 -33.90
C ASN A 5 -15.45 5.99 -33.92
N LEU A 6 -14.98 5.60 -32.73
CA LEU A 6 -13.96 4.56 -32.57
C LEU A 6 -14.36 3.22 -33.19
N SER A 7 -15.63 2.84 -33.06
CA SER A 7 -16.12 1.55 -33.55
C SER A 7 -16.08 1.47 -35.07
N GLU A 8 -16.53 2.53 -35.74
CA GLU A 8 -16.48 2.64 -37.19
C GLU A 8 -15.03 2.68 -37.70
N TRP A 9 -14.17 3.44 -37.02
CA TRP A 9 -12.75 3.51 -37.36
C TRP A 9 -12.03 2.17 -37.20
N ALA A 10 -12.30 1.44 -36.13
CA ALA A 10 -11.71 0.13 -35.85
C ALA A 10 -12.13 -0.92 -36.91
N ILE A 11 -13.39 -0.89 -37.37
CA ILE A 11 -13.88 -1.78 -38.43
C ILE A 11 -13.25 -1.46 -39.79
N ASN A 12 -12.91 -0.19 -40.05
CA ASN A 12 -12.21 0.21 -41.27
C ASN A 12 -10.72 -0.15 -41.24
N HIS A 13 -10.10 -0.19 -40.06
CA HIS A 13 -8.67 -0.50 -39.87
C HIS A 13 -8.44 -1.92 -39.34
N ARG A 14 -9.12 -2.93 -39.91
CA ARG A 14 -9.09 -4.33 -39.42
C ARG A 14 -7.69 -4.91 -39.25
N PRO A 15 -6.75 -4.76 -40.21
CA PRO A 15 -5.40 -5.33 -40.06
C PRO A 15 -4.65 -4.72 -38.88
N PHE A 16 -4.85 -3.44 -38.62
CA PHE A 16 -4.25 -2.73 -37.49
C PHE A 16 -4.82 -3.20 -36.15
N ILE A 17 -6.15 -3.40 -36.07
CA ILE A 17 -6.79 -3.94 -34.87
C ILE A 17 -6.32 -5.38 -34.58
N TRP A 18 -6.20 -6.22 -35.61
CA TRP A 18 -5.66 -7.57 -35.46
C TRP A 18 -4.21 -7.57 -34.97
N PHE A 19 -3.38 -6.68 -35.51
CA PHE A 19 -2.02 -6.50 -35.03
C PHE A 19 -1.98 -6.13 -33.55
N LEU A 20 -2.77 -5.14 -33.12
CA LEU A 20 -2.86 -4.73 -31.72
C LEU A 20 -3.35 -5.87 -30.82
N MET A 21 -4.35 -6.64 -31.28
CA MET A 21 -4.87 -7.78 -30.54
C MET A 21 -3.78 -8.82 -30.26
N ILE A 22 -3.02 -9.20 -31.31
CA ILE A 22 -1.92 -10.16 -31.17
C ILE A 22 -0.81 -9.60 -30.27
N LEU A 23 -0.47 -8.32 -30.44
CA LEU A 23 0.54 -7.64 -29.63
C LEU A 23 0.17 -7.65 -28.14
N PHE A 24 -1.07 -7.32 -27.80
CA PHE A 24 -1.54 -7.33 -26.41
C PHE A 24 -1.61 -8.74 -25.82
N VAL A 25 -2.00 -9.74 -26.61
CA VAL A 25 -1.97 -11.14 -26.17
C VAL A 25 -0.54 -11.58 -25.87
N ALA A 26 0.41 -11.29 -26.76
CA ALA A 26 1.81 -11.63 -26.55
C ALA A 26 2.40 -10.93 -25.31
N ALA A 27 2.15 -9.61 -25.17
CA ALA A 27 2.58 -8.85 -24.00
C ALA A 27 1.95 -9.37 -22.70
N GLY A 28 0.66 -9.74 -22.74
CA GLY A 28 -0.05 -10.32 -21.60
C GLY A 28 0.53 -11.67 -21.17
N VAL A 29 0.86 -12.55 -22.12
CA VAL A 29 1.50 -13.84 -21.83
C VAL A 29 2.88 -13.66 -21.21
N LEU A 30 3.68 -12.71 -21.71
CA LEU A 30 4.99 -12.40 -21.13
C LEU A 30 4.84 -11.86 -19.70
N SER A 31 3.96 -10.88 -19.50
CA SER A 31 3.70 -10.29 -18.19
C SER A 31 3.17 -11.31 -17.17
N TYR A 32 2.33 -12.25 -17.60
CA TYR A 32 1.81 -13.31 -16.75
C TYR A 32 2.92 -14.24 -16.21
N ARG A 33 3.99 -14.47 -17.00
CA ARG A 33 5.13 -15.29 -16.55
C ARG A 33 5.98 -14.60 -15.50
N GLU A 34 6.06 -13.27 -15.56
CA GLU A 34 6.83 -12.45 -14.62
C GLU A 34 6.01 -12.06 -13.37
N LEU A 35 4.71 -12.40 -13.35
CA LEU A 35 3.85 -12.09 -12.22
C LEU A 35 4.25 -12.92 -11.01
N GLY A 36 5.01 -12.30 -10.11
CA GLY A 36 5.36 -12.87 -8.82
C GLY A 36 4.11 -13.23 -8.02
N ARG A 37 4.11 -14.44 -7.46
CA ARG A 37 3.06 -14.90 -6.55
C ARG A 37 3.49 -14.56 -5.13
N GLU A 38 2.79 -13.63 -4.50
CA GLU A 38 2.93 -13.39 -3.06
C GLU A 38 1.98 -14.39 -2.36
N GLU A 39 2.52 -15.57 -2.02
CA GLU A 39 1.75 -16.66 -1.37
C GLU A 39 1.23 -16.22 0.00
N ASP A 40 2.06 -15.49 0.76
CA ASP A 40 1.68 -14.81 1.98
C ASP A 40 1.85 -13.30 1.79
N PRO A 41 0.78 -12.53 1.57
CA PRO A 41 0.88 -11.09 1.43
C PRO A 41 1.46 -10.48 2.70
N SER A 42 2.45 -9.60 2.53
CA SER A 42 3.06 -8.89 3.66
C SER A 42 2.05 -7.96 4.35
N PHE A 43 1.43 -8.43 5.44
CA PHE A 43 0.54 -7.59 6.24
C PHE A 43 1.36 -6.66 7.14
N SER A 44 1.38 -5.37 6.79
CA SER A 44 2.04 -4.35 7.60
C SER A 44 1.17 -3.96 8.78
N ILE A 45 1.38 -4.60 9.94
CA ILE A 45 0.81 -4.14 11.20
C ILE A 45 1.49 -2.81 11.55
N LYS A 46 0.71 -1.72 11.55
CA LYS A 46 1.21 -0.37 11.86
C LYS A 46 1.45 -0.24 13.37
N THR A 47 2.60 -0.73 13.83
CA THR A 47 3.03 -0.60 15.23
C THR A 47 4.16 0.41 15.34
N MET A 48 4.09 1.28 16.35
CA MET A 48 5.16 2.22 16.69
C MET A 48 5.76 1.79 18.04
N ILE A 49 7.09 1.74 18.12
CA ILE A 49 7.81 1.41 19.35
C ILE A 49 8.42 2.68 19.94
N VAL A 50 8.03 3.03 21.17
CA VAL A 50 8.62 4.15 21.93
C VAL A 50 9.47 3.57 23.06
N ARG A 51 10.74 3.97 23.12
CA ARG A 51 11.68 3.57 24.17
C ARG A 51 12.29 4.80 24.81
N THR A 52 12.31 4.84 26.13
CA THR A 52 12.91 5.92 26.91
C THR A 52 13.87 5.33 27.93
N TYR A 53 14.95 6.04 28.23
CA TYR A 53 15.96 5.63 29.18
C TYR A 53 16.21 6.75 30.17
N TRP A 54 15.98 6.48 31.47
CA TRP A 54 16.33 7.38 32.56
C TRP A 54 17.23 6.64 33.55
N PRO A 55 18.57 6.74 33.41
CA PRO A 55 19.49 6.08 34.31
C PRO A 55 19.43 6.71 35.71
N GLY A 56 19.38 5.88 36.74
CA GLY A 56 19.44 6.30 38.15
C GLY A 56 18.12 6.72 38.79
N ALA A 57 17.00 6.66 38.06
CA ALA A 57 15.66 6.87 38.63
C ALA A 57 15.06 5.57 39.17
N THR A 58 14.21 5.67 40.19
CA THR A 58 13.42 4.55 40.70
C THR A 58 12.37 4.15 39.67
N ILE A 59 11.94 2.88 39.67
CA ILE A 59 10.89 2.37 38.78
C ILE A 59 9.63 3.26 38.86
N ASP A 60 9.21 3.60 40.07
CA ASP A 60 8.02 4.44 40.32
C ASP A 60 8.18 5.84 39.70
N ASP A 61 9.36 6.45 39.83
CA ASP A 61 9.65 7.77 39.27
C ASP A 61 9.57 7.73 37.74
N THR A 62 10.21 6.74 37.09
CA THR A 62 10.12 6.57 35.64
C THR A 62 8.70 6.29 35.15
N MET A 63 7.93 5.51 35.90
CA MET A 63 6.56 5.18 35.53
C MET A 63 5.66 6.42 35.58
N LEU A 64 5.68 7.15 36.70
CA LEU A 64 4.83 8.31 36.93
C LEU A 64 5.24 9.51 36.07
N GLN A 65 6.54 9.73 35.87
CA GLN A 65 7.03 10.94 35.21
C GLN A 65 7.24 10.77 33.70
N ILE A 66 7.56 9.57 33.23
CA ILE A 66 7.80 9.33 31.80
C ILE A 66 6.65 8.53 31.20
N THR A 67 6.43 7.30 31.66
CA THR A 67 5.48 6.37 31.01
C THR A 67 4.06 6.93 30.99
N ASP A 68 3.52 7.33 32.15
CA ASP A 68 2.14 7.83 32.27
C ASP A 68 1.90 9.10 31.41
N ARG A 69 2.88 9.99 31.34
CA ARG A 69 2.77 11.22 30.54
C ARG A 69 2.80 10.93 29.04
N ILE A 70 3.64 9.99 28.61
CA ILE A 70 3.73 9.57 27.21
C ILE A 70 2.45 8.84 26.80
N GLU A 71 1.96 7.90 27.60
CA GLU A 71 0.73 7.15 27.31
C GLU A 71 -0.47 8.10 27.18
N LYS A 72 -0.66 9.01 28.13
CA LYS A 72 -1.75 10.01 28.07
C LYS A 72 -1.69 10.85 26.80
N LYS A 73 -0.48 11.25 26.38
CA LYS A 73 -0.31 12.02 25.13
C LYS A 73 -0.50 11.19 23.89
N LEU A 74 -0.10 9.93 23.89
CA LEU A 74 -0.36 9.03 22.76
C LEU A 74 -1.85 8.72 22.61
N GLN A 75 -2.62 8.61 23.71
CA GLN A 75 -4.07 8.41 23.67
C GLN A 75 -4.84 9.53 22.95
N GLU A 76 -4.28 10.74 22.88
CA GLU A 76 -4.86 11.86 22.12
C GLU A 76 -4.69 11.69 20.59
N THR A 77 -3.88 10.72 20.14
CA THR A 77 -3.57 10.50 18.72
C THR A 77 -4.75 9.85 17.99
N PRO A 78 -5.21 10.42 16.85
CA PRO A 78 -6.29 9.82 16.08
C PRO A 78 -5.87 8.45 15.54
N SER A 79 -6.83 7.52 15.43
CA SER A 79 -6.64 6.16 14.88
C SER A 79 -5.69 5.23 15.67
N LEU A 80 -5.44 5.52 16.94
CA LEU A 80 -4.75 4.61 17.84
C LEU A 80 -5.70 3.49 18.32
N TYR A 81 -5.35 2.23 18.08
CA TYR A 81 -6.16 1.08 18.50
C TYR A 81 -5.80 0.57 19.90
N TYR A 82 -4.50 0.58 20.24
CA TYR A 82 -3.99 0.09 21.54
C TYR A 82 -2.64 0.74 21.90
N LEU A 83 -2.32 0.70 23.21
CA LEU A 83 -1.02 1.00 23.80
C LEU A 83 -0.52 -0.23 24.58
#